data_AF-A0A4U7EI57-F1
#
_entry.id   AF-A0A4U7EI57-F1
#
_cell.length_a   1.000
_cell.length_b   1.000
_cell.length_c   1.000
_cell.angle_alpha   90.00
_cell.angle_beta   90.00
_cell.angle_gamma   90.00
#
_symmetry.space_group_name_H-M   'P 1'
#
loop_
_entity.id
_entity.type
_entity.pdbx_description
1 polymer ?
#
loop_
_entity_poly.entity_id
_entity_poly.type
_entity_poly.pdbx_seq_one_letter_code
_entity_poly.pdbx_strand_id
1 'polypeptide(L)'
;MATTSENDRADGVEFTYEGNLVTARDVESGVAASGESKPVALSRLADALTLHAGGGEPIDDEEAFLEEIGVDPDEVEDAGEPPWE
;
A
#
# COMPACT_ATOMS: atom_id res chain seq x y z
N MET A 1 13.10 -16.55 -19.14
CA MET A 1 13.27 -15.44 -20.09
C MET A 1 11.93 -14.75 -20.20
N ALA A 2 11.81 -13.49 -19.78
CA ALA A 2 10.60 -12.70 -19.98
C ALA A 2 10.84 -11.77 -21.17
N THR A 3 10.04 -11.91 -22.22
CA THR A 3 10.09 -11.03 -23.39
C THR A 3 9.04 -9.95 -23.21
N THR A 4 9.47 -8.72 -22.95
CA THR A 4 8.60 -7.54 -22.99
C THR A 4 8.35 -7.23 -24.46
N SER A 5 7.14 -7.50 -24.95
CA SER A 5 6.73 -6.95 -26.24
C SER A 5 6.41 -5.48 -26.02
N GLU A 6 7.13 -4.60 -26.70
CA GLU A 6 6.76 -3.19 -26.88
C GLU A 6 5.35 -3.14 -27.49
N ASN A 7 4.31 -2.97 -26.66
CA ASN A 7 2.96 -2.74 -27.15
C ASN A 7 2.10 -2.09 -26.05
N ASP A 8 1.98 -0.75 -26.12
CA ASP A 8 0.91 0.11 -25.58
C ASP A 8 0.00 -0.43 -24.46
N ARG A 9 0.56 -0.81 -23.31
CA ARG A 9 -0.24 -0.98 -22.09
C ARG A 9 0.49 -0.42 -20.89
N ALA A 10 -0.24 0.37 -20.12
CA ALA A 10 0.18 0.91 -18.84
C ALA A 10 0.16 -0.19 -17.75
N ASP A 11 0.78 -1.34 -18.04
CA ASP A 11 0.85 -2.49 -17.14
C ASP A 11 2.27 -2.59 -16.56
N GLY A 12 2.39 -2.95 -15.28
CA GLY A 12 3.67 -3.23 -14.63
C GLY A 12 4.00 -2.36 -13.42
N VAL A 13 5.27 -2.40 -12.99
CA VAL A 13 5.75 -1.72 -11.78
C VAL A 13 6.81 -0.67 -12.11
N GLU A 14 6.54 0.58 -11.74
CA GLU A 14 7.49 1.70 -11.81
C GLU A 14 8.29 1.81 -10.51
N PHE A 15 9.55 2.24 -10.62
CA PHE A 15 10.42 2.46 -9.48
C PHE A 15 10.88 3.92 -9.39
N THR A 16 10.77 4.50 -8.21
CA THR A 16 11.36 5.81 -7.88
C THR A 16 12.33 5.65 -6.71
N TYR A 17 13.39 6.47 -6.70
CA TYR A 17 14.49 6.39 -5.74
C TYR A 17 14.65 7.73 -5.03
N GLU A 18 14.53 7.72 -3.70
CA GLU A 18 14.59 8.90 -2.86
C GLU A 18 15.54 8.63 -1.68
N GLY A 19 16.75 9.17 -1.74
CA GLY A 19 17.78 8.89 -0.74
C GLY A 19 18.12 7.39 -0.67
N ASN A 20 17.85 6.78 0.48
CA ASN A 20 18.02 5.33 0.73
C ASN A 20 16.73 4.52 0.53
N LEU A 21 15.66 5.14 0.03
CA LEU A 21 14.36 4.52 -0.15
C LEU A 21 14.11 4.21 -1.62
N VAL A 22 13.56 3.02 -1.88
CA VAL A 22 13.04 2.59 -3.18
C VAL A 22 11.53 2.49 -3.06
N THR A 23 10.80 3.20 -3.91
CA THR A 23 9.34 3.10 -4.03
C THR A 23 8.99 2.29 -5.26
N ALA A 24 8.18 1.25 -5.09
CA ALA A 24 7.61 0.45 -6.17
C ALA A 24 6.13 0.83 -6.30
N ARG A 25 5.68 1.18 -7.51
CA ARG A 25 4.30 1.58 -7.81
C ARG A 25 3.74 0.68 -8.90
N ASP A 26 2.62 0.03 -8.63
CA ASP A 26 1.83 -0.66 -9.62
C ASP A 26 1.09 0.39 -10.49
N VAL A 27 1.28 0.34 -11.81
CA VAL A 27 0.76 1.37 -12.72
C VAL A 27 -0.75 1.25 -12.89
N GLU A 28 -1.28 0.02 -12.86
CA GLU A 28 -2.69 -0.28 -13.10
C GLU A 28 -3.58 0.20 -11.94
N SER A 29 -3.20 -0.12 -10.70
CA SER A 29 -3.94 0.25 -9.49
C SER A 29 -3.54 1.60 -8.91
N GLY A 30 -2.33 2.09 -9.25
CA GLY A 30 -1.73 3.26 -8.63
C GLY A 30 -1.19 3.01 -7.22
N VAL A 31 -1.35 1.81 -6.66
CA VAL A 31 -0.86 1.42 -5.34
C VAL A 31 0.66 1.45 -5.32
N ALA A 32 1.24 2.00 -4.26
CA ALA A 32 2.68 2.07 -4.09
C ALA A 32 3.11 1.63 -2.70
N ALA A 33 4.30 1.05 -2.62
CA ALA A 33 4.95 0.75 -1.35
C ALA A 33 6.46 0.98 -1.46
N SER A 34 7.06 1.38 -0.34
CA SER A 34 8.48 1.73 -0.29
C SER A 34 9.26 0.83 0.66
N GLY A 35 10.54 0.65 0.36
CA GLY A 35 11.45 -0.17 1.16
C GLY A 35 12.91 0.26 1.01
N GLU A 36 13.75 -0.17 1.94
CA GLU A 36 15.21 0.09 1.95
C GLU A 36 15.96 -0.55 0.77
N SER A 37 15.29 -1.42 0.01
CA SER A 37 15.82 -2.03 -1.20
C SER A 37 14.68 -2.40 -2.14
N LYS A 38 15.04 -2.64 -3.41
CA LYS A 38 14.08 -3.04 -4.45
C LYS A 38 13.27 -4.30 -4.08
N PRO A 39 13.85 -5.39 -3.55
CA PRO A 39 13.08 -6.56 -3.13
C PRO A 39 12.12 -6.27 -1.98
N VAL A 40 12.53 -5.44 -1.01
CA VAL A 40 11.69 -5.05 0.13
C VAL A 40 10.50 -4.21 -0.34
N ALA A 41 10.73 -3.25 -1.24
CA ALA A 41 9.66 -2.44 -1.84
C ALA A 41 8.65 -3.30 -2.61
N LEU A 42 9.12 -4.28 -3.39
CA LEU A 42 8.26 -5.21 -4.10
C LEU A 42 7.45 -6.13 -3.18
N SER A 43 8.07 -6.65 -2.11
CA SER A 43 7.35 -7.47 -1.12
C SER A 43 6.20 -6.70 -0.50
N ARG A 44 6.48 -5.46 -0.06
CA ARG A 44 5.46 -4.59 0.52
C ARG A 44 4.39 -4.19 -0.49
N LEU A 45 4.75 -4.00 -1.76
CA LEU A 45 3.79 -3.71 -2.81
C LEU A 45 2.82 -4.87 -3.00
N ALA A 46 3.30 -6.12 -2.94
CA ALA A 46 2.43 -7.30 -3.02
C ALA A 46 1.42 -7.36 -1.86
N ASP A 47 1.87 -7.06 -0.64
CA ASP A 47 0.99 -6.96 0.53
C ASP A 47 -0.04 -5.84 0.35
N ALA A 48 0.42 -4.65 -0.07
CA ALA A 48 -0.44 -3.49 -0.29
C ALA A 48 -1.53 -3.76 -1.35
N LEU A 49 -1.17 -4.42 -2.46
CA LEU A 49 -2.13 -4.83 -3.49
C LEU A 49 -3.16 -5.83 -2.95
N THR A 50 -2.71 -6.79 -2.13
CA THR A 50 -3.60 -7.77 -1.50
C THR A 50 -4.59 -7.08 -0.56
N LEU A 51 -4.12 -6.15 0.28
CA LEU A 51 -4.96 -5.37 1.19
C LEU A 51 -5.91 -4.44 0.43
N HIS A 52 -5.44 -3.79 -0.64
CA HIS A 52 -6.27 -2.94 -1.49
C HIS A 52 -7.43 -3.70 -2.14
N ALA A 53 -7.20 -4.97 -2.50
CA ALA A 53 -8.24 -5.86 -3.02
C ALA A 53 -9.17 -6.44 -1.93
N GLY A 54 -9.02 -6.03 -0.67
CA GLY A 54 -9.83 -6.51 0.46
C GLY A 54 -9.36 -7.86 1.02
N GLY A 55 -8.13 -8.29 0.74
CA GLY A 55 -7.56 -9.57 1.20
C GLY A 55 -7.05 -9.55 2.65
N GLY A 56 -7.31 -8.48 3.41
CA GLY A 56 -6.99 -8.42 4.84
C GLY A 56 -8.01 -9.16 5.70
N GLU A 57 -7.65 -9.44 6.95
CA GLU A 57 -8.61 -9.93 7.94
C GLU A 57 -9.51 -8.76 8.39
N PRO A 58 -10.84 -8.87 8.31
CA PRO A 58 -11.73 -7.87 8.87
C PRO A 58 -11.57 -7.79 10.39
N ILE A 59 -11.71 -6.59 10.93
CA ILE A 59 -11.77 -6.37 12.38
C ILE A 59 -13.24 -6.40 12.80
N ASP A 60 -13.61 -7.35 13.64
CA ASP A 60 -15.00 -7.52 14.13
C ASP A 60 -15.39 -6.43 15.14
N ASP A 61 -14.46 -6.05 16.01
CA ASP A 61 -14.62 -5.05 17.07
C ASP A 61 -13.44 -4.08 17.02
N GLU A 62 -13.68 -2.89 16.45
CA GLU A 62 -12.65 -1.88 16.22
C GLU A 62 -12.12 -1.31 17.53
N GLU A 63 -12.99 -1.02 18.50
CA GLU A 63 -12.61 -0.45 19.80
C GLU A 63 -11.67 -1.41 20.54
N ALA A 64 -12.02 -2.71 20.58
CA ALA A 64 -11.18 -3.73 21.22
C ALA A 64 -9.81 -3.89 20.54
N PHE A 65 -9.77 -3.82 19.21
CA PHE A 65 -8.52 -3.92 18.46
C PHE A 65 -7.60 -2.71 18.68
N LEU A 66 -8.17 -1.50 18.70
CA LEU A 66 -7.43 -0.27 19.00
C LEU A 66 -6.78 -0.34 20.39
N GLU A 67 -7.55 -0.75 21.41
CA GLU A 67 -7.02 -0.94 22.77
C GLU A 67 -5.89 -1.99 22.80
N GLU A 68 -6.04 -3.09 22.05
CA GLU A 68 -5.02 -4.16 21.97
C GLU A 68 -3.68 -3.63 21.43
N ILE A 69 -3.70 -2.78 20.40
CA ILE A 69 -2.49 -2.18 19.83
C ILE A 69 -1.99 -0.97 20.61
N GLY A 70 -2.64 -0.61 21.73
CA GLY A 70 -2.27 0.48 22.62
C GLY A 70 -2.70 1.87 22.11
N VAL A 71 -3.74 1.91 21.27
CA VAL A 71 -4.39 3.14 20.82
C VAL A 71 -5.67 3.34 21.63
N ASP A 72 -5.84 4.52 22.21
CA ASP A 72 -7.07 4.87 22.94
C ASP A 72 -8.18 5.16 21.92
N PRO A 73 -9.27 4.37 21.87
CA PRO A 73 -10.35 4.57 20.90
C PRO A 73 -11.06 5.92 21.08
N ASP A 74 -11.08 6.49 22.28
CA ASP A 74 -11.68 7.81 22.54
C ASP A 74 -10.81 8.97 22.00
N GLU A 75 -9.51 8.74 21.75
CA GLU A 75 -8.60 9.72 21.13
C GLU A 75 -8.62 9.68 19.59
N VAL A 76 -9.25 8.67 18.99
CA VAL A 76 -9.36 8.51 17.53
C VAL A 76 -10.69 9.10 17.05
N GLU A 77 -10.64 10.32 16.51
CA GLU A 77 -11.80 10.93 15.86
C GLU A 77 -11.90 10.51 14.39
N ASP A 78 -13.12 10.32 13.89
CA ASP A 78 -13.36 10.17 12.45
C ASP A 78 -12.83 11.43 11.73
N ALA A 79 -11.88 11.22 10.81
CA ALA A 79 -11.23 12.31 10.08
C ALA A 79 -12.20 13.09 9.17
N GLY A 80 -13.45 12.62 9.02
CA GLY A 80 -14.45 13.20 8.16
C GLY A 80 -14.07 13.09 6.68
N GLU A 81 -14.84 13.79 5.84
CA GLU A 81 -14.50 13.89 4.43
C GLU A 81 -13.23 14.75 4.27
N PRO A 82 -12.19 14.25 3.59
CA PRO A 82 -10.98 15.03 3.38
C PRO A 82 -11.30 16.37 2.69
N PRO A 83 -10.60 17.46 3.02
CA PRO A 83 -10.93 18.82 2.55
C PRO A 83 -10.56 19.08 1.08
N TRP A 84 -10.25 18.04 0.32
CA TRP A 84 -9.84 18.11 -1.08
C TRP A 84 -10.77 17.24 -1.92
N GLU A 85 -11.44 17.86 -2.90
CA GLU A 85 -12.21 17.20 -3.97
C GLU A 85 -11.37 17.01 -5.23
#